data_AF-A0A452DPQ9-F1
#
_entry.id   AF-A0A452DPQ9-F1
#
_cell.length_a   1.000
_cell.length_b   1.000
_cell.length_c   1.000
_cell.angle_alpha   90.00
_cell.angle_beta   90.00
_cell.angle_gamma   90.00
#
_symmetry.space_group_name_H-M   'P 1'
#
loop_
_entity.id
_entity.type
_entity.pdbx_description
1 polymer ?
#
loop_
_entity_poly.entity_id
_entity_poly.type
_entity_poly.pdbx_seq_one_letter_code
_entity_poly.pdbx_strand_id
1 'polypeptide(L)'
;MAEKFDHLEEHLEKFVENIRQLGIIVSDFQPSSQAGLNQKLNFIVTGLQDIDKCRQQLHDITVPLEVFEYIDQGRNPQLYTKECLERALAKNEQVKGKIDTMKYFQKTWLSTEASEGRTTLPPNRTRPLSEDPPRPAELSWPSGCCD
;
A
#
# COMPACT_ATOMS: atom_id res chain seq x y z
N MET A 1 -6.85 -12.88 -10.58
CA MET A 1 -5.82 -11.98 -9.99
C MET A 1 -4.61 -12.77 -9.50
N ALA A 2 -4.80 -13.89 -8.78
CA ALA A 2 -3.70 -14.76 -8.33
C ALA A 2 -2.82 -15.30 -9.48
N GLU A 3 -3.44 -15.78 -10.57
CA GLU A 3 -2.71 -16.37 -11.72
C GLU A 3 -1.62 -15.50 -12.36
N LYS A 4 -1.72 -14.16 -12.24
CA LYS A 4 -0.68 -13.25 -12.75
C LYS A 4 0.61 -13.30 -11.93
N PHE A 5 0.49 -13.59 -10.64
CA PHE A 5 1.61 -13.68 -9.71
C PHE A 5 2.21 -15.07 -9.67
N ASP A 6 1.39 -16.11 -9.88
CA ASP A 6 1.83 -17.50 -9.86
C ASP A 6 3.02 -17.73 -10.81
N HIS A 7 3.00 -17.11 -12.00
CA HIS A 7 4.10 -17.24 -12.96
C HIS A 7 5.39 -16.55 -12.50
N LEU A 8 5.27 -15.35 -11.92
CA LEU A 8 6.42 -14.63 -11.37
C LEU A 8 7.00 -15.40 -10.17
N GLU A 9 6.14 -15.90 -9.28
CA GLU A 9 6.51 -16.67 -8.10
C GLU A 9 7.26 -17.94 -8.50
N GLU A 10 6.74 -18.71 -9.47
CA GLU A 10 7.40 -19.91 -9.98
C GLU A 10 8.81 -19.60 -10.55
N HIS A 11 8.96 -18.50 -11.30
CA HIS A 11 10.28 -18.09 -11.82
C HIS A 11 11.23 -17.64 -10.70
N LEU A 12 10.72 -16.92 -9.69
CA LEU A 12 11.51 -16.51 -8.52
C LEU A 12 11.98 -17.72 -7.71
N GLU A 13 11.10 -18.69 -7.45
CA GLU A 13 11.46 -19.92 -6.74
C GLU A 13 12.53 -20.72 -7.49
N LYS A 14 12.34 -20.90 -8.81
CA LYS A 14 13.35 -21.55 -9.67
C LYS A 14 14.67 -20.79 -9.67
N PHE A 15 14.63 -19.45 -9.65
CA PHE A 15 15.81 -18.62 -9.62
C PHE A 15 16.59 -18.75 -8.31
N VAL A 16 15.89 -18.70 -7.15
CA VAL A 16 16.48 -18.91 -5.83
C VAL A 16 17.13 -20.30 -5.74
N GLU A 17 16.44 -21.34 -6.21
CA GLU A 17 16.97 -22.70 -6.23
C GLU A 17 18.20 -22.83 -7.15
N ASN A 18 18.19 -22.17 -8.31
CA ASN A 18 19.34 -22.14 -9.21
C ASN A 18 20.58 -21.50 -8.55
N ILE A 19 20.39 -20.41 -7.80
CA ILE A 19 21.46 -19.77 -7.02
C ILE A 19 21.97 -20.70 -5.91
N ARG A 20 21.06 -21.36 -5.19
CA ARG A 20 21.43 -22.33 -4.14
C ARG A 20 22.30 -23.46 -4.70
N GLN A 21 21.90 -24.02 -5.84
CA GLN A 21 22.66 -25.06 -6.53
C GLN A 21 24.02 -24.56 -7.03
N LEU A 22 24.11 -23.32 -7.54
CA LEU A 22 25.39 -22.71 -7.86
C LEU A 22 26.29 -22.61 -6.60
N GLY A 23 25.72 -22.19 -5.47
CA GLY A 23 26.42 -22.14 -4.19
C GLY A 23 27.01 -23.49 -3.77
N ILE A 24 26.29 -24.59 -3.99
CA ILE A 24 26.78 -25.95 -3.73
C ILE A 24 27.96 -26.29 -4.65
N ILE A 25 27.83 -26.07 -5.96
CA ILE A 25 28.88 -26.39 -6.94
C ILE A 25 30.16 -25.59 -6.66
N VAL A 26 30.01 -24.33 -6.26
CA VAL A 26 31.16 -23.47 -5.90
C VAL A 26 31.78 -23.90 -4.57
N SER A 27 30.98 -24.40 -3.61
CA SER A 27 31.47 -24.87 -2.32
C SER A 27 32.27 -26.17 -2.42
N ASP A 28 31.91 -27.07 -3.35
CA ASP A 28 32.63 -28.33 -3.63
C ASP A 28 33.06 -28.40 -5.10
N PHE A 29 33.94 -27.47 -5.48
CA PHE A 29 34.36 -27.34 -6.87
C PHE A 29 35.34 -28.44 -7.29
N GLN A 30 34.97 -29.20 -8.34
CA GLN A 30 35.88 -30.13 -9.03
C GLN A 30 36.17 -29.66 -10.48
N PRO A 31 37.35 -29.94 -11.06
CA PRO A 31 37.66 -29.56 -12.45
C PRO A 31 36.67 -30.12 -13.49
N SER A 32 36.11 -31.29 -13.23
CA SER A 32 35.03 -31.91 -14.02
C SER A 32 33.70 -31.14 -13.95
N SER A 33 33.46 -30.41 -12.86
CA SER A 33 32.22 -29.65 -12.62
C SER A 33 32.16 -28.29 -13.33
N GLN A 34 33.27 -27.85 -13.94
CA GLN A 34 33.36 -26.53 -14.60
C GLN A 34 32.33 -26.35 -15.72
N ALA A 35 32.02 -27.41 -16.48
CA ALA A 35 30.99 -27.37 -17.51
C ALA A 35 29.59 -27.14 -16.89
N GLY A 36 29.29 -27.80 -15.77
CA GLY A 36 28.04 -27.62 -15.04
C GLY A 36 27.90 -26.23 -14.42
N LEU A 37 29.00 -25.66 -13.91
CA LEU A 37 29.05 -24.29 -13.39
C LEU A 37 28.76 -23.26 -14.49
N ASN A 38 29.40 -23.38 -15.66
CA ASN A 38 29.17 -22.48 -16.79
C ASN A 38 27.72 -22.56 -17.28
N GLN A 39 27.15 -23.76 -17.36
CA GLN A 39 25.73 -23.93 -17.67
C GLN A 39 24.84 -23.24 -16.64
N LYS A 40 25.16 -23.39 -15.34
CA LYS A 40 24.37 -22.78 -14.26
C LYS A 40 24.43 -21.26 -14.26
N LEU A 41 25.61 -20.69 -14.54
CA LEU A 41 25.76 -19.24 -14.74
C LEU A 41 24.90 -18.73 -15.89
N ASN A 42 24.90 -19.43 -17.02
CA ASN A 42 24.03 -19.07 -18.13
C ASN A 42 22.55 -19.15 -17.75
N PHE A 43 22.13 -20.16 -16.97
CA PHE A 43 20.76 -20.26 -16.46
C PHE A 43 20.37 -19.12 -15.52
N ILE A 44 21.30 -18.59 -14.72
CA ILE A 44 21.05 -17.42 -13.86
C ILE A 44 20.87 -16.18 -14.72
N VAL A 45 21.70 -15.99 -15.76
CA VAL A 45 21.56 -14.86 -16.69
C VAL A 45 20.21 -14.92 -17.42
N THR A 46 19.82 -16.08 -17.94
CA THR A 46 18.50 -16.25 -18.58
C THR A 46 17.36 -16.10 -17.59
N GLY A 47 17.51 -16.61 -16.37
CA GLY A 47 16.51 -16.49 -15.31
C GLY A 47 16.24 -15.03 -14.92
N LEU A 48 17.28 -14.20 -14.83
CA LEU A 48 17.12 -12.76 -14.61
C LEU A 48 16.37 -12.08 -15.77
N GLN A 49 16.66 -12.48 -17.02
CA GLN A 49 15.95 -11.95 -18.19
C GLN A 49 14.48 -12.37 -18.20
N ASP A 50 14.16 -13.59 -17.77
CA ASP A 50 12.78 -14.08 -17.72
C ASP A 50 11.99 -13.38 -16.61
N ILE A 51 12.60 -13.13 -15.44
CA ILE A 51 12.00 -12.32 -14.37
C ILE A 51 11.72 -10.89 -14.86
N ASP A 52 12.65 -10.28 -15.61
CA ASP A 52 12.45 -8.93 -16.15
C ASP A 52 11.30 -8.88 -17.18
N LYS A 53 11.10 -9.93 -17.98
CA LYS A 53 9.92 -10.03 -18.88
C LYS A 53 8.62 -10.11 -18.09
N CYS A 54 8.59 -10.82 -16.96
CA CYS A 54 7.42 -10.91 -16.09
C CYS A 54 7.02 -9.55 -15.50
N ARG A 55 7.96 -8.60 -15.35
CA ARG A 55 7.66 -7.23 -14.91
C ARG A 55 6.57 -6.55 -15.76
N GLN A 56 6.54 -6.84 -17.06
CA GLN A 56 5.57 -6.23 -17.97
C GLN A 56 4.11 -6.59 -17.64
N GLN A 57 3.91 -7.72 -16.96
CA GLN A 57 2.59 -8.21 -16.58
C GLN A 57 2.08 -7.59 -15.27
N LEU A 58 2.95 -6.88 -14.54
CA LEU A 58 2.71 -6.37 -13.18
C LEU A 58 2.67 -4.83 -13.10
N HIS A 59 2.65 -4.14 -14.25
CA HIS A 59 2.68 -2.67 -14.33
C HIS A 59 1.53 -1.96 -13.60
N ASP A 60 0.44 -2.67 -13.28
CA ASP A 60 -0.72 -2.11 -12.60
C ASP A 60 -0.52 -1.97 -11.07
N ILE A 61 0.61 -2.43 -10.52
CA ILE A 61 0.83 -2.51 -9.07
C ILE A 61 1.89 -1.50 -8.66
N THR A 62 1.51 -0.60 -7.74
CA THR A 62 2.44 0.33 -7.09
C THR A 62 2.67 -0.12 -5.65
N VAL A 63 3.93 -0.43 -5.31
CA VAL A 63 4.32 -0.79 -3.95
C VAL A 63 4.82 0.48 -3.25
N PRO A 64 4.23 0.87 -2.09
CA PRO A 64 4.71 2.02 -1.32
C PRO A 64 6.16 1.82 -0.86
N LEU A 65 6.97 2.89 -0.92
CA LEU A 65 8.39 2.82 -0.55
C LEU A 65 8.59 2.43 0.91
N GLU A 66 7.66 2.84 1.77
CA GLU A 66 7.64 2.54 3.21
C GLU A 66 7.64 1.03 3.49
N VAL A 67 7.10 0.21 2.57
CA VAL A 67 7.12 -1.25 2.70
C VAL A 67 8.53 -1.83 2.58
N PHE A 68 9.42 -1.20 1.80
CA PHE A 68 10.80 -1.67 1.64
C PHE A 68 11.56 -1.67 2.97
N GLU A 69 11.30 -0.70 3.84
CA GLU A 69 11.93 -0.64 5.17
C GLU A 69 11.56 -1.87 6.03
N TYR A 70 10.31 -2.36 5.93
CA TYR A 70 9.91 -3.59 6.62
C TYR A 70 10.60 -4.81 6.03
N ILE A 71 10.75 -4.87 4.70
CA ILE A 71 11.43 -5.97 4.01
C ILE A 71 12.92 -6.02 4.38
N ASP A 72 13.62 -4.89 4.33
CA ASP A 72 15.06 -4.79 4.63
C ASP A 72 15.37 -5.16 6.09
N GLN A 73 14.44 -4.86 7.00
CA GLN A 73 14.54 -5.25 8.42
C GLN A 73 14.10 -6.71 8.69
N GLY A 74 13.66 -7.45 7.67
CA GLY A 74 13.14 -8.81 7.81
C GLY A 74 11.79 -8.89 8.54
N ARG A 75 11.05 -7.79 8.61
CA ARG A 75 9.69 -7.74 9.19
C ARG A 75 8.64 -8.10 8.14
N ASN A 76 7.49 -8.57 8.61
CA ASN A 76 6.38 -8.91 7.72
C ASN A 76 5.76 -7.64 7.10
N PRO A 77 5.72 -7.49 5.76
CA PRO A 77 5.09 -6.37 5.07
C PRO A 77 3.61 -6.14 5.42
N GLN A 78 2.89 -7.19 5.85
CA GLN A 78 1.50 -7.06 6.30
C GLN A 78 1.35 -6.18 7.54
N LEU A 79 2.41 -6.00 8.33
CA LEU A 79 2.41 -5.07 9.46
C LEU A 79 2.25 -3.63 8.99
N TYR A 80 2.88 -3.26 7.87
CA TYR A 80 2.66 -1.93 7.27
C TYR A 80 1.19 -1.72 6.89
N THR A 81 0.58 -2.72 6.22
CA THR A 81 -0.85 -2.66 5.86
C THR A 81 -1.72 -2.44 7.09
N LYS A 82 -1.44 -3.17 8.18
CA LYS A 82 -2.12 -3.03 9.46
C LYS A 82 -1.95 -1.63 10.04
N GLU A 83 -0.73 -1.14 10.16
CA GLU A 83 -0.42 0.18 10.73
C GLU A 83 -1.04 1.32 9.91
N CYS A 84 -1.06 1.19 8.58
CA CYS A 84 -1.72 2.15 7.70
C CYS A 84 -3.24 2.18 7.96
N LEU A 85 -3.87 1.01 8.11
CA LEU A 85 -5.29 0.89 8.42
C LEU A 85 -5.63 1.49 9.79
N GLU A 86 -4.82 1.19 10.81
CA GLU A 86 -4.98 1.71 12.17
C GLU A 86 -4.80 3.23 12.21
N ARG A 87 -3.81 3.77 11.49
CA ARG A 87 -3.57 5.21 11.37
C ARG A 87 -4.71 5.91 10.64
N ALA A 88 -5.26 5.30 9.58
CA ALA A 88 -6.42 5.81 8.88
C ALA A 88 -7.67 5.84 9.77
N LEU A 89 -7.90 4.78 10.54
CA LEU A 89 -9.00 4.69 11.51
C LEU A 89 -8.87 5.77 12.59
N ALA A 90 -7.70 5.91 13.22
CA ALA A 90 -7.45 6.92 14.24
C ALA A 90 -7.64 8.35 13.69
N LYS A 91 -7.15 8.62 12.48
CA LYS A 91 -7.38 9.91 11.80
C LYS A 91 -8.87 10.15 11.52
N ASN A 92 -9.61 9.12 11.09
CA ASN A 92 -11.04 9.23 10.82
C ASN A 92 -11.84 9.56 12.09
N GLU A 93 -11.57 8.86 13.19
CA GLU A 93 -12.18 9.15 14.50
C GLU A 93 -11.84 10.55 15.00
N GLN A 94 -10.58 10.97 14.85
CA GLN A 94 -10.15 12.32 15.21
C GLN A 94 -10.88 13.40 14.39
N VAL A 95 -11.01 13.22 13.07
CA VAL A 95 -11.73 14.15 12.19
C VAL A 95 -13.21 14.19 12.54
N LYS A 96 -13.83 13.03 12.81
CA LYS A 96 -15.22 12.95 13.27
C LYS A 96 -15.43 13.72 14.57
N GLY A 97 -14.57 13.55 15.57
CA GLY A 97 -14.64 14.30 16.83
C GLY A 97 -14.51 15.81 16.64
N LYS A 98 -13.66 16.27 15.71
CA LYS A 98 -13.56 17.69 15.34
C LYS A 98 -14.85 18.20 14.69
N ILE A 99 -15.43 17.44 13.77
CA ILE A 99 -16.71 17.77 13.11
C ILE A 99 -17.84 17.86 14.14
N ASP A 100 -17.95 16.88 15.03
CA ASP A 100 -19.00 16.85 16.05
C ASP A 100 -18.86 18.01 17.03
N THR A 101 -17.64 18.34 17.46
CA THR A 101 -17.36 19.51 18.29
C THR A 101 -17.77 20.82 17.60
N MET A 102 -17.41 20.97 16.31
CA MET A 102 -17.78 22.15 15.52
C MET A 102 -19.31 22.28 15.36
N LYS A 103 -20.00 21.17 15.09
CA LYS A 103 -21.46 21.12 15.00
C LYS A 103 -22.11 21.46 16.34
N TYR A 104 -21.58 20.95 17.45
CA TYR A 104 -22.07 21.28 18.78
C TYR A 104 -21.90 22.77 19.08
N PHE A 105 -20.70 23.30 18.84
CA PHE A 105 -20.43 24.73 19.01
C PHE A 105 -21.38 25.60 18.19
N GLN A 106 -21.58 25.28 16.91
CA GLN A 106 -22.51 25.99 16.04
C GLN A 106 -23.94 25.99 16.59
N LYS A 107 -24.43 24.83 17.05
CA LYS A 107 -25.77 24.71 17.66
C LYS A 107 -25.90 25.53 18.93
N THR A 108 -24.92 25.44 19.83
CA THR A 108 -24.93 26.17 21.10
C THR A 108 -24.88 27.67 20.84
N TRP A 109 -23.99 28.15 19.97
CA TRP A 109 -23.92 29.55 19.57
C TRP A 109 -25.25 30.05 19.00
N LEU A 110 -25.84 29.32 18.06
CA LEU A 110 -27.13 29.67 17.47
C LEU A 110 -28.24 29.71 18.54
N SER A 111 -28.23 28.80 19.51
CA SER A 111 -29.22 28.78 20.59
C SER A 111 -29.04 29.95 21.58
N THR A 112 -27.80 30.35 21.86
CA THR A 112 -27.49 31.50 22.73
C THR A 112 -27.87 32.82 22.05
N GLU A 113 -27.48 33.02 20.79
CA GLU A 113 -27.87 34.19 19.99
C GLU A 113 -29.40 34.31 19.83
N ALA A 114 -30.09 33.18 19.67
CA ALA A 114 -31.56 33.16 19.61
C ALA A 114 -32.21 33.57 20.96
N SER A 115 -31.56 33.30 22.09
CA SER A 115 -32.04 33.71 23.41
C SER A 115 -31.77 35.18 23.75
N GLU A 116 -30.75 35.79 23.12
CA GLU A 116 -30.38 37.20 23.32
C GLU A 116 -31.14 38.20 22.43
N GLY A 117 -32.09 37.73 21.61
CA GLY A 117 -33.06 38.60 20.93
C GLY A 117 -32.46 39.56 19.88
N ARG A 118 -31.29 39.25 19.30
CA ARG A 118 -30.71 40.02 18.18
C ARG A 118 -31.00 39.35 16.84
N THR A 119 -32.20 39.54 16.33
CA THR A 119 -32.59 39.06 15.00
C THR A 119 -31.96 39.94 13.92
N THR A 120 -30.76 39.59 13.43
CA THR A 120 -30.35 39.86 12.05
C THR A 120 -29.36 38.80 11.56
N LEU A 121 -29.82 37.58 11.29
CA LEU A 121 -29.07 36.65 10.43
C LEU A 121 -29.96 36.23 9.25
N PRO A 122 -29.49 36.38 8.00
CA PRO A 122 -30.27 36.04 6.82
C PRO A 122 -30.52 34.52 6.74
N PRO A 123 -31.60 34.10 6.04
CA PRO A 123 -32.05 32.71 6.04
C PRO A 123 -31.01 31.77 5.44
N ASN A 124 -30.54 30.88 6.30
CA ASN A 124 -30.12 29.50 6.07
C ASN A 124 -29.82 29.11 4.60
N ARG A 125 -28.55 29.18 4.18
CA ARG A 125 -28.04 28.28 3.13
C ARG A 125 -27.70 26.94 3.78
N THR A 126 -28.70 26.17 4.18
CA THR A 126 -28.55 24.73 4.29
C THR A 126 -28.29 24.22 2.88
N ARG A 127 -27.02 23.99 2.53
CA ARG A 127 -26.73 22.90 1.59
C ARG A 127 -27.35 21.65 2.23
N PRO A 128 -28.20 20.89 1.52
CA PRO A 128 -28.63 19.60 2.03
C PRO A 128 -27.37 18.81 2.39
N LEU A 129 -27.26 18.31 3.61
CA LEU A 129 -26.42 17.14 3.85
C LEU A 129 -27.12 15.98 3.13
N SER A 130 -27.02 15.96 1.80
CA SER A 130 -27.28 14.74 1.06
C SER A 130 -26.10 13.82 1.33
N GLU A 131 -26.49 12.67 1.88
CA GLU A 131 -25.81 11.40 1.81
C GLU A 131 -24.75 11.17 2.87
N ASP A 132 -24.93 10.04 3.56
CA ASP A 132 -23.87 9.30 4.21
C ASP A 132 -22.58 9.41 3.42
N PRO A 133 -21.40 9.45 4.08
CA PRO A 133 -20.13 9.43 3.34
C PRO A 133 -20.19 8.28 2.32
N PRO A 134 -19.92 8.55 1.03
CA PRO A 134 -20.01 7.52 0.03
C PRO A 134 -19.15 6.34 0.47
N ARG A 135 -19.68 5.14 0.26
CA ARG A 135 -19.01 3.87 0.53
C ARG A 135 -17.56 4.00 0.01
N PRO A 136 -16.53 3.43 0.65
CA PRO A 136 -15.11 3.70 0.34
C PRO A 136 -14.69 3.51 -1.13
N ALA A 137 -15.55 2.93 -1.97
CA ALA A 137 -15.35 2.72 -3.40
C ALA A 137 -15.44 3.98 -4.28
N GLU A 138 -15.97 5.13 -3.81
CA GLU A 138 -16.11 6.35 -4.66
C GLU A 138 -15.10 7.46 -4.35
N LEU A 139 -14.22 7.28 -3.36
CA LEU A 139 -13.15 8.23 -3.06
C LEU A 139 -11.93 7.93 -3.92
N SER A 140 -11.86 8.55 -5.10
CA SER A 140 -10.56 8.78 -5.75
C SER A 140 -9.78 9.76 -4.88
N TRP A 141 -8.79 9.24 -4.15
CA TRP A 141 -7.93 10.03 -3.30
C TRP A 141 -7.16 11.04 -4.16
N PRO A 142 -7.18 12.35 -3.85
CA PRO A 142 -6.30 13.30 -4.52
C PRO A 142 -4.85 12.94 -4.19
N SER A 143 -4.01 12.92 -5.23
CA SER A 143 -2.64 12.40 -5.30
C SER A 143 -1.60 13.15 -4.47
N GLY A 144 -1.95 13.76 -3.34
CA GLY A 144 -1.11 14.77 -2.68
C GLY A 144 -1.09 14.75 -1.15
N CYS A 145 -1.32 13.61 -0.50
CA CYS A 145 -1.22 13.49 0.96
C CYS A 145 -0.06 12.60 1.43
N CYS A 146 0.98 12.46 0.60
CA CYS A 146 2.27 11.92 1.01
C CYS A 146 3.30 13.06 0.91
N ASP A 147 3.45 13.79 2.02
CA ASP A 147 4.68 14.47 2.43
C ASP A 147 4.88 14.14 3.93
#